data_AF-A0A3C2A4I0-F1
#
_entry.id   AF-A0A3C2A4I0-F1
#
_cell.length_a   1.000
_cell.length_b   1.000
_cell.length_c   1.000
_cell.angle_alpha   90.00
_cell.angle_beta   90.00
_cell.angle_gamma   90.00
#
_symmetry.space_group_name_H-M   'P 1'
#
loop_
_entity.id
_entity.type
_entity.pdbx_description
1 polymer ?
#
loop_
_entity_poly.entity_id
_entity_poly.type
_entity_poly.pdbx_seq_one_letter_code
_entity_poly.pdbx_strand_id
1 'polypeptide(L)'
;MIHPLKLHKWAQWAWDKGEMEDSRWSGMWMRLGLWLELRVIARFRNKLDAEPSRGVFYGSAASMAFELGFKARVKSLVKEGLAGNPAIEELVVLEGLLMALEEVSAKPSDSKKTVHLWRSVGQKIKRIPNVIMQLIVNNIGDRSIWISLTSTLLIIILLLIPYNYSSVLVKEIAMKFDSSRYSNMKSPGPMPPSIQECNTGGDGGDHDYSLIQYDMGLSKGEFLLVFDLFSAPDNINVFNCKSNEVANNTPIYTYYGSGDKAVSILFSDGQFITVEVSSPIVESSWTYTVYCPSGTTN
;
A
#
# COMPACT_ATOMS: atom_id res chain seq x y z
N MET A 1 0.56 12.74 27.44
CA MET A 1 0.85 11.70 26.42
C MET A 1 1.80 10.69 27.06
N ILE A 2 1.43 9.41 27.17
CA ILE A 2 2.30 8.40 27.80
C ILE A 2 3.40 8.01 26.80
N HIS A 3 4.65 8.01 27.25
CA HIS A 3 5.79 7.65 26.41
C HIS A 3 5.76 6.14 26.07
N PRO A 4 5.98 5.71 24.82
CA PRO A 4 5.86 4.30 24.39
C PRO A 4 6.72 3.33 25.21
N LEU A 5 7.97 3.69 25.50
CA LEU A 5 8.85 2.89 26.36
C LEU A 5 8.32 2.71 27.80
N LYS A 6 7.58 3.69 28.34
CA LYS A 6 6.96 3.55 29.67
C LYS A 6 5.77 2.61 29.62
N LEU A 7 4.98 2.66 28.54
CA LEU A 7 3.88 1.73 28.31
C LEU A 7 4.38 0.28 28.15
N HIS A 8 5.46 0.09 27.38
CA HIS A 8 6.10 -1.22 27.18
C HIS A 8 6.64 -1.81 28.49
N LYS A 9 7.43 -1.05 29.26
CA LYS A 9 7.97 -1.52 30.56
C LYS A 9 6.86 -1.83 31.56
N TRP A 10 5.78 -1.07 31.55
CA TRP A 10 4.64 -1.29 32.43
C TRP A 10 3.83 -2.53 32.01
N ALA A 11 3.58 -2.73 30.70
CA ALA A 11 2.87 -3.90 30.20
C ALA A 11 3.62 -5.21 30.50
N GLN A 12 4.95 -5.20 30.32
CA GLN A 12 5.80 -6.33 30.69
C GLN A 12 5.74 -6.61 32.20
N TRP A 13 5.86 -5.56 33.03
CA TRP A 13 5.73 -5.70 34.49
C TRP A 13 4.37 -6.27 34.91
N ALA A 14 3.26 -5.80 34.32
CA ALA A 14 1.91 -6.28 34.64
C ALA A 14 1.70 -7.74 34.21
N TRP A 15 2.32 -8.16 33.10
CA TRP A 15 2.39 -9.55 32.68
C TRP A 15 3.16 -10.41 33.69
N ASP A 16 4.36 -9.98 34.07
CA ASP A 16 5.24 -10.69 35.01
C ASP A 16 4.59 -10.83 36.41
N LYS A 17 3.70 -9.89 36.78
CA LYS A 17 2.92 -9.94 38.02
C LYS A 17 1.61 -10.73 37.92
N GLY A 18 1.25 -11.24 36.74
CA GLY A 18 0.01 -11.97 36.52
C GLY A 18 -1.25 -11.10 36.57
N GLU A 19 -1.10 -9.77 36.60
CA GLU A 19 -2.23 -8.83 36.67
C GLU A 19 -3.05 -8.79 35.36
N MET A 20 -2.49 -9.28 34.25
CA MET A 20 -3.19 -9.40 32.97
C MET A 20 -4.13 -10.62 32.87
N GLU A 21 -4.10 -11.56 33.82
CA GLU A 21 -4.94 -12.76 33.77
C GLU A 21 -6.41 -12.51 34.18
N ASP A 22 -6.74 -11.36 34.80
CA ASP A 22 -8.13 -10.97 35.04
C ASP A 22 -8.78 -10.54 33.71
N SER A 23 -9.88 -11.21 33.36
CA SER A 23 -10.61 -11.06 32.09
C SER A 23 -11.08 -9.63 31.83
N ARG A 24 -11.26 -8.82 32.89
CA ARG A 24 -11.60 -7.39 32.76
C ARG A 24 -10.47 -6.56 32.18
N TRP A 25 -9.22 -6.92 32.49
CA TRP A 25 -8.05 -6.18 32.01
C TRP A 25 -7.63 -6.65 30.61
N SER A 26 -7.63 -7.94 30.33
CA SER A 26 -7.23 -8.47 29.01
C SER A 26 -8.06 -7.88 27.84
N GLY A 27 -9.37 -7.75 28.01
CA GLY A 27 -10.24 -7.11 27.01
C GLY A 27 -9.97 -5.62 26.82
N MET A 28 -9.62 -4.90 27.91
CA MET A 28 -9.22 -3.49 27.83
C MET A 28 -7.89 -3.32 27.09
N TRP A 29 -6.93 -4.23 27.32
CA TRP A 29 -5.61 -4.20 26.66
C TRP A 29 -5.68 -4.55 25.18
N MET A 30 -6.50 -5.52 24.76
CA MET A 30 -6.74 -5.77 23.33
C MET A 30 -7.33 -4.54 22.63
N ARG A 31 -8.29 -3.86 23.28
CA ARG A 31 -8.89 -2.63 22.74
C ARG A 31 -7.88 -1.48 22.71
N LEU A 32 -7.03 -1.35 23.72
CA LEU A 32 -6.00 -0.31 23.78
C LEU A 32 -4.90 -0.55 22.74
N GLY A 33 -4.45 -1.80 22.57
CA GLY A 33 -3.48 -2.20 21.55
C GLY A 33 -4.01 -1.91 20.15
N LEU A 34 -5.23 -2.35 19.86
CA LEU A 34 -5.89 -2.09 18.57
C LEU A 34 -6.11 -0.58 18.33
N TRP A 35 -6.49 0.18 19.36
CA TRP A 35 -6.64 1.62 19.25
C TRP A 35 -5.30 2.34 19.01
N LEU A 36 -4.21 1.86 19.62
CA LEU A 36 -2.86 2.40 19.39
C LEU A 36 -2.34 2.05 18.00
N GLU A 37 -2.52 0.82 17.52
CA GLU A 37 -2.25 0.39 16.13
C GLU A 37 -2.94 1.33 15.14
N LEU A 38 -4.27 1.48 15.27
CA LEU A 38 -5.07 2.31 14.38
C LEU A 38 -4.68 3.79 14.42
N ARG A 39 -4.31 4.33 15.59
CA ARG A 39 -3.81 5.71 15.71
C ARG A 39 -2.42 5.89 15.13
N VAL A 40 -1.52 4.92 15.28
CA VAL A 40 -0.19 4.97 14.68
C VAL A 40 -0.33 4.94 13.15
N ILE A 41 -1.14 4.02 12.62
CA ILE A 41 -1.45 3.94 11.19
C ILE A 41 -2.06 5.24 10.69
N ALA A 42 -3.08 5.79 11.37
CA ALA A 42 -3.76 7.02 10.95
C ALA A 42 -2.87 8.27 11.03
N ARG A 43 -2.00 8.37 12.05
CA ARG A 43 -1.20 9.58 12.30
C ARG A 43 0.12 9.59 11.53
N PHE A 44 0.65 8.41 11.18
CA PHE A 44 1.92 8.28 10.48
C PHE A 44 1.78 7.87 9.02
N ARG A 45 0.56 7.71 8.49
CA ARG A 45 0.31 7.44 7.07
C ARG A 45 1.03 8.39 6.11
N ASN A 46 1.16 9.67 6.48
CA ASN A 46 1.83 10.69 5.66
C ASN A 46 3.31 10.93 6.05
N LYS A 47 3.81 10.26 7.11
CA LYS A 47 5.18 10.44 7.64
C LYS A 47 6.04 9.18 7.56
N LEU A 48 5.45 8.01 7.36
CA LEU A 48 6.15 6.73 7.22
C LEU A 48 7.05 6.69 5.98
N ASP A 49 6.71 7.46 4.94
CA ASP A 49 7.53 7.59 3.74
C ASP A 49 8.76 8.50 3.93
N ALA A 50 8.77 9.34 4.98
CA ALA A 50 9.84 10.31 5.22
C ALA A 50 10.90 9.85 6.24
N GLU A 51 10.56 9.00 7.22
CA GLU A 51 11.50 8.48 8.23
C GLU A 51 11.15 7.03 8.64
N PRO A 52 11.63 6.01 7.90
CA PRO A 52 11.24 4.60 8.11
C PRO A 52 11.66 4.01 9.47
N SER A 53 12.72 4.53 10.09
CA SER A 53 13.25 4.02 11.36
C SER A 53 12.34 4.27 12.58
N ARG A 54 11.47 5.28 12.53
CA ARG A 54 10.53 5.58 13.63
C ARG A 54 9.26 4.73 13.55
N GLY A 55 8.80 4.35 12.37
CA GLY A 55 7.61 3.50 12.17
C GLY A 55 7.77 2.10 12.79
N VAL A 56 8.96 1.52 12.66
CA VAL A 56 9.29 0.17 13.16
C VAL A 56 9.13 0.07 14.68
N PHE A 57 9.49 1.13 15.42
CA PHE A 57 9.40 1.14 16.89
C PHE A 57 7.97 1.17 17.43
N TYR A 58 7.04 1.84 16.74
CA TYR A 58 5.65 1.92 17.19
C TYR A 58 4.84 0.66 16.83
N GLY A 59 5.13 0.02 15.69
CA GLY A 59 4.55 -1.28 15.34
C GLY A 59 4.93 -2.39 16.31
N SER A 60 6.20 -2.42 16.77
CA SER A 60 6.68 -3.43 17.71
C SER A 60 5.98 -3.39 19.08
N ALA A 61 5.72 -2.20 19.63
CA ALA A 61 5.10 -2.08 20.95
C ALA A 61 3.61 -2.45 20.95
N ALA A 62 2.89 -2.15 19.85
CA ALA A 62 1.46 -2.42 19.74
C ALA A 62 1.17 -3.88 19.38
N SER A 63 1.99 -4.47 18.49
CA SER A 63 2.02 -5.91 18.21
C SER A 63 2.28 -6.73 19.48
N MET A 64 3.25 -6.35 20.31
CA MET A 64 3.53 -7.04 21.58
C MET A 64 2.37 -6.93 22.58
N ALA A 65 1.73 -5.75 22.70
CA ALA A 65 0.58 -5.59 23.58
C ALA A 65 -0.61 -6.46 23.16
N PHE A 66 -0.81 -6.63 21.84
CA PHE A 66 -1.82 -7.52 21.28
C PHE A 66 -1.49 -8.99 21.57
N GLU A 67 -0.25 -9.41 21.33
CA GLU A 67 0.22 -10.78 21.58
C GLU A 67 0.03 -11.19 23.05
N LEU A 68 0.46 -10.33 23.98
CA LEU A 68 0.30 -10.57 25.42
C LEU A 68 -1.18 -10.60 25.82
N GLY A 69 -2.01 -9.68 25.30
CA GLY A 69 -3.45 -9.68 25.55
C GLY A 69 -4.14 -10.96 25.07
N PHE A 70 -3.75 -11.46 23.89
CA PHE A 70 -4.27 -12.70 23.32
C PHE A 70 -3.85 -13.92 24.16
N LYS A 71 -2.57 -14.03 24.53
CA LYS A 71 -2.04 -15.10 25.38
C LYS A 71 -2.72 -15.16 26.75
N ALA A 72 -2.90 -14.02 27.41
CA ALA A 72 -3.64 -13.94 28.67
C ALA A 72 -5.08 -14.45 28.51
N ARG A 73 -5.75 -14.09 27.41
CA ARG A 73 -7.14 -14.47 27.18
C ARG A 73 -7.28 -15.97 26.91
N VAL A 74 -6.41 -16.56 26.09
CA VAL A 74 -6.40 -18.02 25.86
C VAL A 74 -6.18 -18.76 27.18
N LYS A 75 -5.22 -18.31 28.00
CA LYS A 75 -4.94 -18.92 29.32
C LYS A 75 -6.11 -18.78 30.30
N SER A 76 -6.80 -17.63 30.30
CA SER A 76 -8.02 -17.38 31.08
C SER A 76 -9.15 -18.33 30.65
N LEU A 77 -9.38 -18.51 29.35
CA LEU A 77 -10.41 -19.41 28.84
C LEU A 77 -10.13 -20.88 29.20
N VAL A 78 -8.86 -21.30 29.19
CA VAL A 78 -8.45 -22.63 29.66
C VAL A 78 -8.70 -22.80 31.16
N LYS A 79 -8.39 -21.78 31.99
CA LYS A 79 -8.65 -21.78 33.44
C LYS A 79 -10.15 -21.78 33.78
N GLU A 80 -10.98 -21.19 32.95
CA GLU A 80 -12.46 -21.19 33.08
C GLU A 80 -13.09 -22.59 32.81
N GLY A 81 -12.27 -23.64 32.68
CA GLY A 81 -12.75 -25.02 32.57
C GLY A 81 -13.17 -25.41 31.16
N LEU A 82 -12.88 -24.57 30.17
CA LEU A 82 -13.16 -24.86 28.76
C LEU A 82 -12.04 -25.69 28.09
N ALA A 83 -11.10 -26.22 28.88
CA ALA A 83 -10.10 -27.19 28.42
C ALA A 83 -10.81 -28.45 27.87
N GLY A 84 -10.48 -28.85 26.64
CA GLY A 84 -11.18 -29.92 25.92
C GLY A 84 -12.35 -29.43 25.05
N ASN A 85 -12.66 -28.12 25.04
CA ASN A 85 -13.49 -27.55 23.99
C ASN A 85 -12.67 -27.52 22.69
N PRO A 86 -13.10 -28.25 21.63
CA PRO A 86 -12.33 -28.36 20.38
C PRO A 86 -12.04 -27.00 19.73
N ALA A 87 -12.88 -25.99 20.01
CA ALA A 87 -12.66 -24.65 19.51
C ALA A 87 -11.53 -23.88 20.22
N ILE A 88 -11.26 -24.20 21.49
CA ILE A 88 -10.12 -23.63 22.23
C ILE A 88 -8.83 -24.34 21.84
N GLU A 89 -8.87 -25.64 21.58
CA GLU A 89 -7.74 -26.36 21.02
C GLU A 89 -7.33 -25.79 19.65
N GLU A 90 -8.29 -25.45 18.80
CA GLU A 90 -8.04 -24.77 17.51
C GLU A 90 -7.50 -23.33 17.69
N LEU A 91 -7.91 -22.61 18.74
CA LEU A 91 -7.35 -21.29 19.08
C LEU A 91 -5.88 -21.37 19.53
N VAL A 92 -5.52 -22.40 20.30
CA VAL A 92 -4.13 -22.69 20.68
C VAL A 92 -3.30 -23.10 19.46
N VAL A 93 -3.90 -23.83 18.51
CA VAL A 93 -3.26 -24.16 17.22
C VAL A 93 -3.05 -22.91 16.36
N LEU A 94 -3.97 -21.95 16.39
CA LEU A 94 -3.84 -20.64 15.74
C LEU A 94 -2.71 -19.81 16.35
N GLU A 95 -2.55 -19.83 17.68
CA GLU A 95 -1.43 -19.19 18.37
C GLU A 95 -0.08 -19.77 17.93
N GLY A 96 0.03 -21.10 17.87
CA GLY A 96 1.23 -21.78 17.39
C GLY A 96 1.54 -21.48 15.91
N LEU A 97 0.51 -21.28 15.08
CA LEU A 97 0.67 -20.87 13.68
C LEU A 97 1.15 -19.43 13.53
N LEU A 98 0.63 -18.51 14.34
CA LEU A 98 1.05 -17.10 14.36
C LEU A 98 2.54 -16.99 14.74
N MET A 99 2.97 -17.70 15.78
CA MET A 99 4.39 -17.72 16.18
C MET A 99 5.29 -18.32 15.10
N ALA A 100 4.84 -19.38 14.41
CA ALA A 100 5.59 -19.98 13.30
C ALA A 100 5.70 -19.05 12.07
N LEU A 101 4.67 -18.24 11.81
CA LEU A 101 4.68 -17.24 10.73
C LEU A 101 5.64 -16.09 11.02
N GLU A 102 5.71 -15.62 12.27
CA GLU A 102 6.69 -14.62 12.70
C GLU A 102 8.13 -15.13 12.58
N GLU A 103 8.39 -16.38 12.97
CA GLU A 103 9.72 -16.99 12.84
C GLU A 103 10.18 -17.11 11.38
N VAL A 104 9.26 -17.44 10.46
CA VAL A 104 9.55 -17.50 9.02
C VAL A 104 9.69 -16.11 8.39
N SER A 105 8.94 -15.12 8.86
CA SER A 105 9.14 -13.72 8.45
C SER A 105 10.51 -13.17 8.86
N ALA A 106 11.09 -13.68 9.95
CA ALA A 106 12.39 -13.23 10.45
C ALA A 106 13.59 -13.85 9.70
N LYS A 107 13.41 -14.93 8.94
CA LYS A 107 14.49 -15.63 8.20
C LYS A 107 14.03 -16.10 6.80
N PRO A 108 14.04 -15.22 5.79
CA PRO A 108 13.44 -15.51 4.48
C PRO A 108 14.28 -16.39 3.53
N SER A 109 15.40 -16.97 3.95
CA SER A 109 16.39 -17.55 3.02
C SER A 109 16.09 -18.98 2.51
N ASP A 110 15.02 -19.65 2.95
CA ASP A 110 14.71 -21.05 2.56
C ASP A 110 13.33 -21.17 1.90
N SER A 111 13.27 -20.85 0.60
CA SER A 111 12.03 -20.71 -0.18
C SER A 111 11.16 -21.97 -0.21
N LYS A 112 11.76 -23.17 -0.12
CA LYS A 112 11.01 -24.44 -0.10
C LYS A 112 10.27 -24.67 1.23
N LYS A 113 10.87 -24.30 2.35
CA LYS A 113 10.21 -24.39 3.67
C LYS A 113 9.08 -23.38 3.79
N THR A 114 9.29 -22.16 3.29
CA THR A 114 8.27 -21.11 3.26
C THR A 114 7.04 -21.55 2.49
N VAL A 115 7.19 -22.16 1.30
CA VAL A 115 6.05 -22.64 0.48
C VAL A 115 5.29 -23.78 1.17
N HIS A 116 5.98 -24.75 1.78
CA HIS A 116 5.32 -25.83 2.52
C HIS A 116 4.57 -25.32 3.75
N LEU A 117 5.14 -24.34 4.47
CA LEU A 117 4.48 -23.71 5.61
C LEU A 117 3.23 -22.94 5.17
N TRP A 118 3.31 -22.13 4.11
CA TRP A 118 2.14 -21.41 3.57
C TRP A 118 1.03 -22.36 3.10
N ARG A 119 1.38 -23.51 2.52
CA ARG A 119 0.40 -24.55 2.14
C ARG A 119 -0.27 -25.18 3.37
N SER A 120 0.49 -25.44 4.44
CA SER A 120 -0.04 -25.95 5.72
C SER A 120 -0.94 -24.93 6.41
N VAL A 121 -0.50 -23.67 6.47
CA VAL A 121 -1.26 -22.52 6.99
C VAL A 121 -2.57 -22.36 6.22
N GLY A 122 -2.52 -22.38 4.88
CA GLY A 122 -3.72 -22.28 4.03
C GLY A 122 -4.72 -23.42 4.23
N GLN A 123 -4.25 -24.66 4.45
CA GLN A 123 -5.13 -25.80 4.76
C GLN A 123 -5.81 -25.67 6.13
N LYS A 124 -5.12 -25.11 7.13
CA LYS A 124 -5.69 -24.87 8.46
C LYS A 124 -6.64 -23.68 8.47
N ILE A 125 -6.35 -22.61 7.72
CA ILE A 125 -7.25 -21.45 7.55
C ILE A 125 -8.61 -21.88 6.95
N LYS A 126 -8.63 -22.86 6.03
CA LYS A 126 -9.87 -23.39 5.48
C LYS A 126 -10.81 -24.02 6.52
N ARG A 127 -10.30 -24.42 7.69
CA ARG A 127 -11.12 -25.00 8.77
C ARG A 127 -11.71 -23.95 9.71
N ILE A 128 -11.15 -22.74 9.74
CA ILE A 128 -11.56 -21.65 10.63
C ILE A 128 -13.06 -21.31 10.52
N PRO A 129 -13.67 -21.21 9.33
CA PRO A 129 -15.11 -20.92 9.21
C PRO A 129 -16.00 -21.98 9.86
N ASN A 130 -15.64 -23.27 9.77
CA ASN A 130 -16.40 -24.36 10.37
C ASN A 130 -16.30 -24.33 11.91
N VAL A 131 -15.11 -24.01 12.45
CA VAL A 131 -14.90 -23.87 13.90
C VAL A 131 -15.69 -22.68 14.45
N ILE A 132 -15.67 -21.55 13.74
CA ILE A 132 -16.47 -20.36 14.10
C ILE A 132 -17.97 -20.68 14.06
N MET A 133 -18.45 -21.39 13.03
CA MET A 133 -19.85 -21.80 12.96
C MET A 133 -20.26 -22.72 14.11
N GLN A 134 -19.41 -23.66 14.51
CA GLN A 134 -19.70 -24.50 15.68
C GLN A 134 -19.70 -23.71 17.00
N LEU A 135 -18.78 -22.76 17.17
CA LEU A 135 -18.77 -21.85 18.31
C LEU A 135 -20.03 -20.98 18.38
N ILE A 136 -20.50 -20.49 17.24
CA ILE A 136 -21.72 -19.70 17.10
C ILE A 136 -22.94 -20.53 17.50
N VAL A 137 -23.07 -21.74 16.95
CA VAL A 137 -24.22 -22.62 17.20
C VAL A 137 -24.29 -23.06 18.67
N ASN A 138 -23.15 -23.30 19.31
CA ASN A 138 -23.11 -23.79 20.69
C ASN A 138 -23.29 -22.67 21.75
N ASN A 139 -23.19 -21.39 21.38
CA ASN A 139 -23.21 -20.26 22.33
C ASN A 139 -24.24 -19.17 22.00
N ILE A 140 -25.35 -19.53 21.33
CA ILE A 140 -26.40 -18.61 20.85
C ILE A 140 -26.96 -17.69 21.96
N GLY A 141 -26.89 -18.08 23.23
CA GLY A 141 -27.45 -17.32 24.35
C GLY A 141 -26.57 -16.23 24.97
N ASP A 142 -25.25 -16.22 24.74
CA ASP A 142 -24.34 -15.31 25.46
C ASP A 142 -23.82 -14.16 24.58
N ARG A 143 -24.39 -12.97 24.78
CA ARG A 143 -24.02 -11.74 24.06
C ARG A 143 -22.54 -11.35 24.21
N SER A 144 -21.88 -11.73 25.31
CA SER A 144 -20.48 -11.38 25.54
C SER A 144 -19.55 -12.18 24.61
N ILE A 145 -19.90 -13.42 24.33
CA ILE A 145 -19.18 -14.31 23.41
C ILE A 145 -19.33 -13.81 21.97
N TRP A 146 -20.51 -13.32 21.58
CA TRP A 146 -20.75 -12.75 20.24
C TRP A 146 -19.88 -11.52 19.94
N ILE A 147 -19.73 -10.61 20.89
CA ILE A 147 -18.89 -9.41 20.72
C ILE A 147 -17.41 -9.82 20.62
N SER A 148 -16.99 -10.82 21.40
CA SER A 148 -15.62 -11.34 21.32
C SER A 148 -15.35 -12.04 19.99
N LEU A 149 -16.25 -12.91 19.53
CA LEU A 149 -16.09 -13.67 18.29
C LEU A 149 -16.10 -12.77 17.05
N THR A 150 -16.99 -11.78 17.00
CA THR A 150 -17.04 -10.80 15.91
C THR A 150 -15.79 -9.94 15.87
N SER A 151 -15.25 -9.54 17.03
CA SER A 151 -14.00 -8.79 17.11
C SER A 151 -12.79 -9.61 16.65
N THR A 152 -12.68 -10.87 17.10
CA THR A 152 -11.59 -11.78 16.68
C THR A 152 -11.69 -12.12 15.19
N LEU A 153 -12.90 -12.34 14.67
CA LEU A 153 -13.13 -12.59 13.24
C LEU A 153 -12.71 -11.39 12.39
N LEU A 154 -13.06 -10.18 12.82
CA LEU A 154 -12.67 -8.95 12.13
C LEU A 154 -11.14 -8.80 12.09
N ILE A 155 -10.45 -9.09 13.20
CA ILE A 155 -8.99 -9.03 13.27
C ILE A 155 -8.35 -10.09 12.38
N ILE A 156 -8.87 -11.33 12.38
CA ILE A 156 -8.39 -12.39 11.48
C ILE A 156 -8.60 -12.00 10.01
N ILE A 157 -9.75 -11.42 9.66
CA ILE A 157 -9.99 -10.90 8.29
C ILE A 157 -8.98 -9.80 7.94
N LEU A 158 -8.72 -8.87 8.85
CA LEU A 158 -7.77 -7.77 8.64
C LEU A 158 -6.31 -8.28 8.52
N LEU A 159 -5.94 -9.34 9.22
CA LEU A 159 -4.61 -9.96 9.16
C LEU A 159 -4.45 -10.92 7.96
N LEU A 160 -5.54 -11.56 7.52
CA LEU A 160 -5.55 -12.49 6.39
C LEU A 160 -5.71 -11.78 5.05
N ILE A 161 -6.12 -10.51 5.00
CA ILE A 161 -5.89 -9.66 3.84
C ILE A 161 -4.38 -9.48 3.78
N PRO A 162 -3.68 -10.07 2.79
CA PRO A 162 -2.25 -9.88 2.67
C PRO A 162 -1.95 -8.38 2.69
N TYR A 163 -0.89 -7.96 3.38
CA TYR A 163 -0.44 -6.56 3.38
C TYR A 163 -0.24 -5.99 1.96
N ASN A 164 -0.09 -6.88 0.96
CA ASN A 164 -0.04 -6.55 -0.47
C ASN A 164 -1.41 -6.41 -1.17
N TYR A 165 -2.51 -6.88 -0.58
CA TYR A 165 -3.86 -6.74 -1.12
C TYR A 165 -4.61 -5.54 -0.55
N SER A 166 -4.27 -5.03 0.64
CA SER A 166 -4.89 -3.81 1.16
C SER A 166 -4.51 -2.57 0.35
N SER A 167 -3.34 -2.53 -0.28
CA SER A 167 -2.97 -1.44 -1.20
C SER A 167 -3.64 -1.58 -2.57
N VAL A 168 -3.85 -2.80 -3.06
CA VAL A 168 -4.45 -3.07 -4.39
C VAL A 168 -5.98 -3.01 -4.35
N LEU A 169 -6.62 -3.60 -3.34
CA LEU A 169 -8.08 -3.71 -3.26
C LEU A 169 -8.74 -2.41 -2.76
N VAL A 170 -8.08 -1.64 -1.89
CA VAL A 170 -8.55 -0.29 -1.52
C VAL A 170 -8.42 0.67 -2.72
N LYS A 171 -7.37 0.51 -3.55
CA LYS A 171 -7.23 1.25 -4.81
C LYS A 171 -8.29 0.83 -5.83
N GLU A 172 -8.56 -0.46 -5.98
CA GLU A 172 -9.54 -0.95 -6.97
C GLU A 172 -11.00 -0.65 -6.59
N ILE A 173 -11.34 -0.67 -5.29
CA ILE A 173 -12.67 -0.28 -4.79
C ILE A 173 -12.86 1.24 -4.83
N ALA A 174 -11.81 2.05 -4.54
CA ALA A 174 -11.86 3.49 -4.74
C ALA A 174 -12.02 3.86 -6.23
N MET A 175 -11.35 3.14 -7.14
CA MET A 175 -11.45 3.34 -8.59
C MET A 175 -12.83 2.89 -9.15
N LYS A 176 -13.40 1.78 -8.68
CA LYS A 176 -14.71 1.30 -9.15
C LYS A 176 -15.89 2.13 -8.63
N PHE A 177 -15.75 2.84 -7.51
CA PHE A 177 -16.85 3.66 -6.97
C PHE A 177 -16.97 5.03 -7.66
N ASP A 178 -15.92 5.54 -8.31
CA ASP A 178 -15.97 6.79 -9.09
C ASP A 178 -16.05 6.61 -10.62
N SER A 179 -15.56 5.50 -11.18
CA SER A 179 -15.58 5.26 -12.63
C SER A 179 -17.01 5.10 -13.22
N SER A 180 -18.00 4.71 -12.40
CA SER A 180 -19.39 4.56 -12.86
C SER A 180 -20.15 5.89 -13.03
N ARG A 181 -19.59 7.03 -12.61
CA ARG A 181 -20.20 8.36 -12.78
C ARG A 181 -19.67 9.18 -13.97
N TYR A 182 -18.60 8.73 -14.63
CA TYR A 182 -17.97 9.47 -15.74
C TYR A 182 -18.14 8.83 -17.13
N SER A 183 -18.80 7.68 -17.24
CA SER A 183 -19.02 6.98 -18.52
C SER A 183 -20.00 7.65 -19.49
N ASN A 184 -20.55 8.82 -19.16
CA ASN A 184 -21.49 9.57 -20.02
C ASN A 184 -21.01 10.98 -20.39
N MET A 185 -19.80 11.40 -20.01
CA MET A 185 -19.20 12.58 -20.64
C MET A 185 -18.55 12.13 -21.93
N LYS A 186 -19.24 12.42 -23.04
CA LYS A 186 -18.65 12.41 -24.39
C LYS A 186 -17.43 13.31 -24.33
N SER A 187 -16.25 12.70 -24.19
CA SER A 187 -14.96 13.39 -24.18
C SER A 187 -14.96 14.39 -25.34
N PRO A 188 -14.71 15.68 -25.09
CA PRO A 188 -14.55 16.64 -26.19
C PRO A 188 -13.51 16.04 -27.14
N GLY A 189 -13.84 16.00 -28.44
CA GLY A 189 -12.93 15.42 -29.44
C GLY A 189 -11.52 16.00 -29.21
N PRO A 190 -10.48 15.15 -29.33
CA PRO A 190 -9.12 15.52 -28.95
C PRO A 190 -8.78 16.88 -29.51
N MET A 191 -8.52 17.84 -28.62
CA MET A 191 -8.10 19.17 -29.02
C MET A 191 -6.85 18.98 -29.88
N PRO A 192 -6.76 19.59 -31.08
CA PRO A 192 -5.60 19.41 -31.93
C PRO A 192 -4.36 19.81 -31.12
N PRO A 193 -3.34 18.94 -31.02
CA PRO A 193 -2.19 19.17 -30.18
C PRO A 193 -1.52 20.48 -30.59
N SER A 194 -1.19 21.31 -29.60
CA SER A 194 -0.45 22.55 -29.85
C SER A 194 0.91 22.18 -30.43
N ILE A 195 1.23 22.68 -31.61
CA ILE A 195 2.59 22.62 -32.16
C ILE A 195 3.31 23.84 -31.59
N GLN A 196 4.38 23.59 -30.85
CA GLN A 196 5.26 24.63 -30.33
C GLN A 196 6.55 24.68 -31.15
N GLU A 197 7.04 25.89 -31.44
CA GLU A 197 8.41 26.03 -31.94
C GLU A 197 9.37 25.58 -30.83
N CYS A 198 10.44 24.91 -31.20
CA CYS A 198 11.39 24.46 -30.20
C CYS A 198 12.02 25.68 -29.44
N ASN A 199 12.28 25.53 -28.14
CA ASN A 199 12.59 26.62 -27.18
C ASN A 199 11.45 27.61 -26.86
N THR A 200 10.22 27.43 -27.37
CA THR A 200 9.11 28.35 -27.02
C THR A 200 8.38 28.00 -25.72
N GLY A 201 8.79 26.91 -25.05
CA GLY A 201 8.32 26.57 -23.71
C GLY A 201 8.24 25.07 -23.47
N GLY A 202 7.41 24.71 -22.50
CA GLY A 202 6.85 23.37 -22.39
C GLY A 202 5.48 23.46 -21.70
N ASP A 203 5.03 22.37 -21.11
CA ASP A 203 3.73 22.36 -20.44
C ASP A 203 3.85 22.56 -18.93
N GLY A 204 2.80 23.10 -18.34
CA GLY A 204 2.62 23.26 -16.90
C GLY A 204 1.14 23.09 -16.56
N GLY A 205 0.72 21.86 -16.32
CA GLY A 205 -0.70 21.50 -16.29
C GLY A 205 -1.12 20.78 -15.02
N ASP A 206 -2.30 21.13 -14.51
CA ASP A 206 -3.03 20.42 -13.45
C ASP A 206 -4.08 19.47 -14.09
N HIS A 207 -3.65 18.56 -14.95
CA HIS A 207 -4.52 17.61 -15.64
C HIS A 207 -3.93 16.18 -15.60
N ASP A 208 -4.63 15.20 -16.16
CA ASP A 208 -4.19 13.80 -16.17
C ASP A 208 -3.38 13.43 -17.42
N TYR A 209 -3.42 14.26 -18.47
CA TYR A 209 -2.78 13.98 -19.75
C TYR A 209 -2.33 15.24 -20.50
N SER A 210 -1.14 15.19 -21.11
CA SER A 210 -0.63 16.20 -22.05
C SER A 210 0.03 15.53 -23.24
N LEU A 211 -0.14 16.12 -24.43
CA LEU A 211 0.55 15.70 -25.65
C LEU A 211 0.94 16.94 -26.46
N ILE A 212 2.22 17.28 -26.46
CA ILE A 212 2.74 18.45 -27.18
C ILE A 212 3.81 18.02 -28.17
N GLN A 213 3.71 18.56 -29.39
CA GLN A 213 4.66 18.33 -30.46
C GLN A 213 5.60 19.53 -30.60
N TYR A 214 6.89 19.27 -30.77
CA TYR A 214 7.93 20.27 -31.00
C TYR A 214 8.59 20.04 -32.35
N ASP A 215 8.77 21.11 -33.13
CA ASP A 215 9.60 21.08 -34.34
C ASP A 215 11.05 21.43 -33.99
N MET A 216 11.93 20.45 -34.08
CA MET A 216 13.34 20.54 -33.73
C MET A 216 14.19 21.30 -34.76
N GLY A 217 13.65 21.58 -35.95
CA GLY A 217 14.36 22.25 -37.04
C GLY A 217 15.51 21.46 -37.67
N LEU A 218 15.81 20.26 -37.15
CA LEU A 218 16.86 19.35 -37.62
C LEU A 218 16.31 17.94 -37.68
N SER A 219 16.79 17.09 -38.60
CA SER A 219 16.32 15.69 -38.73
C SER A 219 16.98 14.70 -37.77
N LYS A 220 18.02 15.15 -37.06
CA LYS A 220 18.75 14.37 -36.05
C LYS A 220 19.51 15.32 -35.11
N GLY A 221 19.73 14.90 -33.88
CA GLY A 221 20.50 15.66 -32.90
C GLY A 221 20.31 15.18 -31.48
N GLU A 222 20.66 16.05 -30.54
CA GLU A 222 20.46 15.88 -29.10
C GLU A 222 19.74 17.10 -28.56
N PHE A 223 18.72 16.89 -27.74
CA PHE A 223 18.01 17.97 -27.06
C PHE A 223 17.97 17.73 -25.55
N LEU A 224 17.84 18.79 -24.77
CA LEU A 224 17.76 18.70 -23.32
C LEU A 224 16.31 18.84 -22.88
N LEU A 225 15.81 17.84 -22.15
CA LEU A 225 14.50 17.88 -21.51
C LEU A 225 14.72 18.14 -20.01
N VAL A 226 14.12 19.22 -19.49
CA VAL A 226 14.09 19.52 -18.06
C VAL A 226 12.66 19.42 -17.60
N PHE A 227 12.40 18.69 -16.51
CA PHE A 227 11.06 18.49 -15.99
C PHE A 227 11.05 18.39 -14.47
N ASP A 228 9.90 18.71 -13.88
CA ASP A 228 9.58 18.51 -12.47
C ASP A 228 8.17 17.90 -12.37
N LEU A 229 8.08 16.68 -11.84
CA LEU A 229 6.82 15.97 -11.64
C LEU A 229 6.46 16.07 -10.15
N PHE A 230 5.55 16.99 -9.81
CA PHE A 230 5.24 17.32 -8.42
C PHE A 230 4.40 16.25 -7.74
N SER A 231 3.58 15.53 -8.51
CA SER A 231 2.66 14.52 -8.01
C SER A 231 3.18 13.12 -8.30
N ALA A 232 3.16 12.25 -7.29
CA ALA A 232 3.68 10.89 -7.44
C ALA A 232 2.56 9.89 -7.78
N PRO A 233 2.77 8.94 -8.70
CA PRO A 233 3.79 8.88 -9.76
C PRO A 233 3.22 9.26 -11.14
N ASP A 234 3.89 10.15 -11.85
CA ASP A 234 3.59 10.50 -13.24
C ASP A 234 4.48 9.74 -14.22
N ASN A 235 4.09 9.73 -15.50
CA ASN A 235 4.83 9.13 -16.60
C ASN A 235 5.08 10.15 -17.71
N ILE A 236 6.34 10.28 -18.14
CA ILE A 236 6.74 11.07 -19.29
C ILE A 236 7.34 10.15 -20.35
N ASN A 237 6.74 10.18 -21.55
CA ASN A 237 7.21 9.49 -22.74
C ASN A 237 7.61 10.52 -23.79
N VAL A 238 8.71 10.27 -24.49
CA VAL A 238 9.15 11.09 -25.62
C VAL A 238 9.19 10.20 -26.85
N PHE A 239 8.64 10.68 -27.95
CA PHE A 239 8.62 10.00 -29.24
C PHE A 239 9.33 10.86 -30.29
N ASN A 240 10.03 10.23 -31.24
CA ASN A 240 10.57 10.91 -32.41
C ASN A 240 9.63 10.80 -33.62
N CYS A 241 8.43 11.33 -33.47
CA CYS A 241 7.41 11.33 -34.51
C CYS A 241 6.42 12.46 -34.28
N LYS A 242 5.48 12.63 -35.22
CA LYS A 242 4.35 13.56 -35.05
C LYS A 242 3.34 13.02 -34.04
N SER A 243 2.55 13.91 -33.46
CA SER A 243 1.55 13.55 -32.44
C SER A 243 0.53 12.51 -32.91
N ASN A 244 0.13 12.55 -34.18
CA ASN A 244 -0.78 11.57 -34.78
C ASN A 244 -0.15 10.19 -35.06
N GLU A 245 1.16 10.06 -34.89
CA GLU A 245 1.92 8.83 -35.15
C GLU A 245 2.29 8.11 -33.84
N VAL A 246 2.08 8.74 -32.66
CA VAL A 246 2.47 8.21 -31.34
C VAL A 246 1.96 6.79 -31.09
N ALA A 247 0.69 6.50 -31.45
CA ALA A 247 0.09 5.19 -31.24
C ALA A 247 0.81 4.02 -31.95
N ASN A 248 1.61 4.31 -32.98
CA ASN A 248 2.33 3.32 -33.78
C ASN A 248 3.85 3.37 -33.55
N ASN A 249 4.33 4.23 -32.65
CA ASN A 249 5.76 4.43 -32.41
C ASN A 249 6.15 4.02 -30.99
N THR A 250 7.41 3.65 -30.82
CA THR A 250 8.00 3.35 -29.50
C THR A 250 8.64 4.62 -28.96
N PRO A 251 8.52 4.93 -27.66
CA PRO A 251 9.19 6.08 -27.09
C PRO A 251 10.72 5.91 -27.16
N ILE A 252 11.42 7.01 -27.47
CA ILE A 252 12.88 7.13 -27.42
C ILE A 252 13.38 7.39 -25.99
N TYR A 253 12.48 7.83 -25.10
CA TYR A 253 12.73 8.02 -23.68
C TYR A 253 11.45 7.81 -22.88
N THR A 254 11.57 7.16 -21.72
CA THR A 254 10.48 6.95 -20.76
C THR A 254 11.00 7.20 -19.35
N TYR A 255 10.25 7.94 -18.55
CA TYR A 255 10.50 8.10 -17.13
C TYR A 255 9.20 8.00 -16.33
N TYR A 256 9.25 7.26 -15.23
CA TYR A 256 8.14 7.08 -14.30
C TYR A 256 8.61 7.43 -12.88
N GLY A 257 7.95 8.38 -12.23
CA GLY A 257 8.35 8.81 -10.90
C GLY A 257 7.83 10.19 -10.50
N SER A 258 8.61 10.85 -9.65
CA SER A 258 8.35 12.20 -9.14
C SER A 258 9.67 12.96 -8.97
N GLY A 259 9.62 14.29 -8.96
CA GLY A 259 10.73 15.19 -8.73
C GLY A 259 11.37 15.76 -9.99
N ASP A 260 12.45 16.51 -9.78
CA ASP A 260 13.15 17.27 -10.81
C ASP A 260 14.22 16.44 -11.53
N LYS A 261 14.29 16.60 -12.86
CA LYS A 261 15.25 15.96 -13.74
C LYS A 261 15.65 16.84 -14.91
N ALA A 262 16.88 16.66 -15.34
CA ALA A 262 17.41 17.16 -16.60
C ALA A 262 18.06 15.99 -17.34
N VAL A 263 17.65 15.75 -18.59
CA VAL A 263 18.11 14.62 -19.39
C VAL A 263 18.35 15.03 -20.83
N SER A 264 19.51 14.66 -21.38
CA SER A 264 19.78 14.80 -22.81
C SER A 264 19.27 13.57 -23.56
N ILE A 265 18.50 13.79 -24.63
CA ILE A 265 17.85 12.74 -25.41
C ILE A 265 18.27 12.88 -26.88
N LEU A 266 18.77 11.77 -27.43
CA LEU A 266 19.13 11.66 -28.85
C LEU A 266 17.87 11.38 -29.69
N PHE A 267 17.78 12.02 -30.85
CA PHE A 267 16.73 11.76 -31.83
C PHE A 267 17.34 11.64 -33.24
N SER A 268 16.74 10.81 -34.07
CA SER A 268 17.13 10.55 -35.46
C SER A 268 15.94 10.18 -36.33
N ASP A 269 15.98 10.52 -37.61
CA ASP A 269 14.96 10.10 -38.59
C ASP A 269 13.66 10.91 -38.53
N GLY A 270 13.75 12.17 -38.10
CA GLY A 270 12.60 13.08 -38.06
C GLY A 270 12.95 14.43 -37.45
N GLN A 271 12.19 15.47 -37.81
CA GLN A 271 12.32 16.80 -37.22
C GLN A 271 11.34 17.05 -36.08
N PHE A 272 10.38 16.16 -35.85
CA PHE A 272 9.35 16.35 -34.84
C PHE A 272 9.60 15.41 -33.67
N ILE A 273 9.58 15.97 -32.47
CA ILE A 273 9.47 15.18 -31.24
C ILE A 273 8.11 15.45 -30.61
N THR A 274 7.54 14.43 -29.99
CA THR A 274 6.30 14.55 -29.24
C THR A 274 6.55 14.13 -27.80
N VAL A 275 6.19 15.00 -26.86
CA VAL A 275 6.25 14.71 -25.42
C VAL A 275 4.84 14.41 -24.95
N GLU A 276 4.67 13.21 -24.39
CA GLU A 276 3.46 12.76 -23.72
C GLU A 276 3.71 12.74 -22.21
N VAL A 277 2.86 13.42 -21.45
CA VAL A 277 2.84 13.31 -19.99
C VAL A 277 1.50 12.73 -19.58
N SER A 278 1.51 11.74 -18.69
CA SER A 278 0.30 11.10 -18.18
C SER A 278 0.40 10.84 -16.69
N SER A 279 -0.72 10.99 -15.99
CA SER A 279 -0.81 10.70 -14.56
C SER A 279 -1.95 9.73 -14.27
N PRO A 280 -1.76 8.77 -13.33
CA PRO A 280 -2.86 7.99 -12.78
C PRO A 280 -3.77 8.82 -11.83
N ILE A 281 -3.40 10.06 -11.50
CA ILE A 281 -4.12 10.93 -10.57
C ILE A 281 -4.62 12.17 -11.32
N VAL A 282 -5.91 12.48 -11.19
CA VAL A 282 -6.57 13.60 -11.90
C VAL A 282 -6.03 14.97 -11.45
N GLU A 283 -5.54 15.07 -10.21
CA GLU A 283 -4.95 16.28 -9.62
C GLU A 283 -3.42 16.26 -9.67
N SER A 284 -2.86 15.64 -10.71
CA SER A 284 -1.42 15.69 -10.91
C SER A 284 -0.99 17.04 -11.46
N SER A 285 0.23 17.46 -11.09
CA SER A 285 0.84 18.68 -11.59
C SER A 285 2.27 18.39 -12.00
N TRP A 286 2.66 18.93 -13.13
CA TRP A 286 4.02 18.83 -13.65
C TRP A 286 4.40 20.12 -14.36
N THR A 287 5.71 20.30 -14.53
CA THR A 287 6.25 21.25 -15.50
C THR A 287 7.33 20.57 -16.32
N TYR A 288 7.44 20.89 -17.59
CA TYR A 288 8.62 20.52 -18.37
C TYR A 288 8.99 21.60 -19.39
N THR A 289 10.20 21.53 -19.92
CA THR A 289 10.73 22.42 -20.94
C THR A 289 11.67 21.64 -21.85
N VAL A 290 11.51 21.84 -23.16
CA VAL A 290 12.34 21.24 -24.20
C VAL A 290 13.32 22.29 -24.73
N TYR A 291 14.61 22.03 -24.58
CA TYR A 291 15.69 22.86 -25.10
C TYR A 291 16.30 22.23 -26.35
N CYS A 292 16.26 22.96 -27.48
CA CYS A 292 16.69 22.45 -28.77
C CYS A 292 18.20 22.18 -28.84
N PRO A 293 18.62 21.32 -29.79
CA PRO A 293 20.01 21.20 -30.17
C PRO A 293 20.57 22.57 -30.55
N SER A 294 21.71 22.94 -29.98
CA SER A 294 22.51 24.08 -30.44
C SER A 294 23.33 23.67 -31.67
N GLY A 295 22.66 23.17 -32.70
CA GLY A 295 23.28 22.86 -33.97
C GLY A 295 23.32 24.11 -34.84
N THR A 296 24.50 24.71 -35.04
CA THR A 296 24.71 25.62 -36.17
C THR A 296 24.34 24.87 -37.44
N THR A 297 23.26 25.30 -38.10
CA THR A 297 22.99 24.97 -39.50
C THR A 297 24.20 25.42 -40.31
N ASN A 298 25.09 24.50 -40.63
CA ASN A 298 26.13 24.71 -41.65
C ASN A 298 25.49 24.69 -43.04
#